data_AF-A0A8K0KDJ1-F1
#
_entry.id   AF-A0A8K0KDJ1-F1
#
_cell.length_a   1.000
_cell.length_b   1.000
_cell.length_c   1.000
_cell.angle_alpha   90.00
_cell.angle_beta   90.00
_cell.angle_gamma   90.00
#
_symmetry.space_group_name_H-M   'P 1'
#
loop_
_entity.id
_entity.type
_entity.pdbx_description
1 polymer ?
#
loop_
_entity_poly.entity_id
_entity_poly.type
_entity_poly.pdbx_seq_one_letter_code
_entity_poly.pdbx_strand_id
1 'polypeptide(L)'
;MSYQFPPCPASLKPIAHYLKTATEHDGRDVVVSYWCRVYALETALRIDRKSDEARKLLTSLMDWLETQKAEHKDNEAIMSSVPGQAHIENYALKLFLWADSQDRGGIFNKNVVKAFYSCGMLYDVLNTFGELSEEAMQNQMKMSQMNLKI
;
A
#
# COMPACT_ATOMS: atom_id res chain seq x y z
N MET A 1 6.27 -18.39 -2.58
CA MET A 1 7.46 -17.84 -3.28
C MET A 1 7.10 -16.43 -3.72
N SER A 2 7.94 -15.44 -3.43
CA SER A 2 7.69 -14.04 -3.84
C SER A 2 7.81 -13.93 -5.36
N TYR A 3 6.83 -13.32 -6.02
CA TYR A 3 6.88 -13.09 -7.45
C TYR A 3 7.98 -12.08 -7.79
N GLN A 4 8.87 -12.43 -8.73
CA GLN A 4 10.02 -11.61 -9.09
C GLN A 4 9.64 -10.64 -10.22
N PHE A 5 9.38 -9.40 -9.87
CA PHE A 5 9.11 -8.34 -10.86
C PHE A 5 10.39 -7.87 -11.57
N PRO A 6 10.27 -7.32 -12.78
CA PRO A 6 11.35 -6.57 -13.42
C PRO A 6 11.89 -5.45 -12.52
N PRO A 7 13.14 -5.02 -12.69
CA PRO A 7 13.70 -3.92 -11.92
C PRO A 7 12.89 -2.64 -12.15
N CYS A 8 12.64 -1.90 -11.08
CA CYS A 8 11.92 -0.63 -11.15
C CYS A 8 12.76 0.41 -11.92
N PRO A 9 12.27 0.93 -13.07
CA PRO A 9 13.01 1.92 -13.84
C PRO A 9 13.10 3.25 -13.10
N ALA A 10 14.09 4.08 -13.46
CA ALA A 10 14.33 5.35 -12.80
C ALA A 10 13.12 6.29 -12.84
N SER A 11 12.35 6.28 -13.93
CA SER A 11 11.10 7.06 -14.06
C SER A 11 10.03 6.65 -13.05
N LEU A 12 10.02 5.38 -12.63
CA LEU A 12 9.05 4.81 -11.69
C LEU A 12 9.59 4.71 -10.24
N LYS A 13 10.71 5.36 -9.93
CA LYS A 13 11.22 5.45 -8.55
C LYS A 13 10.17 5.88 -7.52
N PRO A 14 9.21 6.79 -7.82
CA PRO A 14 8.14 7.16 -6.88
C PRO A 14 7.21 6.02 -6.47
N ILE A 15 7.16 4.89 -7.20
CA ILE A 15 6.34 3.73 -6.82
C ILE A 15 7.12 2.61 -6.14
N ALA A 16 8.45 2.72 -6.06
CA ALA A 16 9.32 1.64 -5.61
C ALA A 16 9.05 1.24 -4.15
N HIS A 17 8.68 2.20 -3.29
CA HIS A 17 8.37 1.91 -1.89
C HIS A 17 7.05 1.13 -1.74
N TYR A 18 6.02 1.43 -2.53
CA TYR A 18 4.78 0.64 -2.53
C TYR A 18 5.03 -0.81 -2.97
N LEU A 19 5.85 -1.02 -4.01
CA LEU A 19 6.20 -2.36 -4.48
C LEU A 19 6.98 -3.14 -3.43
N LYS A 20 7.93 -2.48 -2.75
CA LYS A 20 8.68 -3.10 -1.66
C LYS A 20 7.78 -3.50 -0.50
N THR A 21 6.91 -2.60 -0.06
CA THR A 21 5.98 -2.91 1.03
C THR A 21 5.01 -4.01 0.63
N ALA A 22 4.54 -4.04 -0.62
CA ALA A 22 3.70 -5.13 -1.11
C ALA A 22 4.42 -6.49 -0.97
N THR A 23 5.70 -6.57 -1.38
CA THR A 23 6.50 -7.79 -1.21
C THR A 23 6.70 -8.19 0.25
N GLU A 24 6.84 -7.22 1.16
CA GLU A 24 6.89 -7.50 2.62
C GLU A 24 5.58 -8.08 3.16
N HIS A 25 4.46 -7.86 2.46
CA HIS A 25 3.13 -8.35 2.83
C HIS A 25 2.69 -9.61 2.06
N ASP A 26 3.39 -10.05 1.00
CA ASP A 26 3.03 -11.24 0.21
C ASP A 26 2.78 -12.49 1.09
N GLY A 27 3.58 -12.67 2.15
CA GLY A 27 3.44 -13.79 3.09
C GLY A 27 2.63 -13.48 4.36
N ARG A 28 2.18 -12.24 4.56
CA ARG A 28 1.49 -11.80 5.79
C ARG A 28 0.03 -11.48 5.53
N ASP A 29 -0.24 -10.73 4.46
CA ASP A 29 -1.56 -10.26 4.09
C ASP A 29 -1.60 -9.99 2.58
N VAL A 30 -2.17 -10.96 1.86
CA VAL A 30 -2.27 -10.88 0.40
C VAL A 30 -3.15 -9.72 -0.06
N VAL A 31 -4.16 -9.32 0.73
CA VAL A 31 -5.05 -8.19 0.41
C VAL A 31 -4.26 -6.88 0.42
N VAL A 32 -3.43 -6.67 1.45
CA VAL A 32 -2.53 -5.50 1.51
C VAL A 32 -1.55 -5.51 0.34
N SER A 33 -0.95 -6.65 0.05
CA SER A 33 -0.01 -6.80 -1.07
C SER A 33 -0.66 -6.49 -2.43
N TYR A 34 -1.92 -6.87 -2.59
CA TYR A 34 -2.69 -6.70 -3.82
C TYR A 34 -3.01 -5.22 -4.04
N TRP A 35 -3.64 -4.56 -3.06
CA TRP A 35 -4.02 -3.15 -3.20
C TRP A 35 -2.83 -2.19 -3.26
N CYS A 36 -1.72 -2.50 -2.58
CA CYS A 36 -0.48 -1.75 -2.76
C CYS A 36 0.02 -1.80 -4.21
N ARG A 37 -0.09 -2.96 -4.87
CA ARG A 37 0.30 -3.11 -6.29
C ARG A 37 -0.71 -2.50 -7.26
N VAL A 38 -2.00 -2.49 -6.94
CA VAL A 38 -3.01 -1.74 -7.69
C VAL A 38 -2.68 -0.24 -7.67
N TYR A 39 -2.44 0.32 -6.48
CA TYR A 39 -2.06 1.73 -6.35
C TYR A 39 -0.75 2.05 -7.08
N ALA A 40 0.26 1.19 -6.94
CA ALA A 40 1.53 1.35 -7.64
C ALA A 40 1.36 1.33 -9.17
N LEU A 41 0.53 0.42 -9.69
CA LEU A 41 0.23 0.33 -11.12
C LEU A 41 -0.48 1.59 -11.62
N GLU A 42 -1.53 2.05 -10.94
CA GLU A 42 -2.25 3.26 -11.32
C GLU A 42 -1.35 4.50 -11.30
N THR A 43 -0.53 4.62 -10.26
CA THR A 43 0.43 5.73 -10.12
C THR A 43 1.49 5.67 -11.21
N ALA A 44 2.03 4.49 -11.51
CA ALA A 44 3.03 4.30 -12.57
C ALA A 44 2.47 4.64 -13.95
N LEU A 45 1.22 4.25 -14.25
CA LEU A 45 0.55 4.59 -15.51
C LEU A 45 0.38 6.10 -15.72
N ARG A 46 0.25 6.87 -14.64
CA ARG A 46 0.19 8.35 -14.68
C ARG A 46 1.57 8.97 -14.89
N ILE A 47 2.63 8.36 -14.36
CA ILE A 47 4.01 8.87 -14.44
C ILE A 47 4.64 8.53 -15.80
N ASP A 48 4.71 7.25 -16.14
CA ASP A 48 5.37 6.76 -17.34
C ASP A 48 4.73 5.46 -17.84
N ARG A 49 4.07 5.54 -18.99
CA ARG A 49 3.46 4.40 -19.70
C ARG A 49 4.02 4.20 -21.12
N LYS A 50 5.04 5.00 -21.48
CA LYS A 50 5.55 5.07 -22.86
C LYS A 50 6.89 4.38 -22.98
N SER A 51 7.76 4.53 -21.99
CA SER A 51 9.09 3.93 -21.99
C SER A 51 9.01 2.41 -21.98
N ASP A 52 9.91 1.74 -22.71
CA ASP A 52 9.89 0.28 -22.84
C ASP A 52 10.18 -0.42 -21.51
N GLU A 53 11.03 0.16 -20.66
CA GLU A 53 11.31 -0.35 -19.32
C GLU A 53 10.09 -0.24 -18.40
N ALA A 54 9.37 0.89 -18.47
CA ALA A 54 8.14 1.09 -17.71
C ALA A 54 7.07 0.08 -18.16
N ARG A 55 6.87 -0.10 -19.47
CA ARG A 55 5.93 -1.07 -20.03
C ARG A 55 6.19 -2.49 -19.54
N LYS A 56 7.45 -2.94 -19.51
CA LYS A 56 7.80 -4.28 -18.99
C LYS A 56 7.34 -4.47 -17.54
N LEU A 57 7.59 -3.48 -16.68
CA LEU A 57 7.14 -3.55 -15.29
C LEU A 57 5.61 -3.50 -15.18
N LEU A 58 4.96 -2.61 -15.91
CA LEU A 58 3.51 -2.43 -15.91
C LEU A 58 2.79 -3.72 -16.36
N THR A 59 3.25 -4.35 -17.44
CA THR A 59 2.70 -5.63 -17.92
C THR A 59 2.88 -6.71 -16.87
N SER A 60 4.07 -6.84 -16.28
CA SER A 60 4.31 -7.83 -15.22
C SER A 60 3.44 -7.60 -13.97
N LEU A 61 3.17 -6.34 -13.60
CA LEU A 61 2.24 -6.00 -12.53
C LEU A 61 0.80 -6.38 -12.87
N MET A 62 0.35 -6.12 -14.11
CA MET A 62 -0.99 -6.52 -14.57
C MET A 62 -1.15 -8.04 -14.54
N ASP A 63 -0.20 -8.79 -15.10
CA ASP A 63 -0.22 -10.26 -15.12
C ASP A 63 -0.32 -10.83 -13.71
N TRP A 64 0.46 -10.28 -12.77
CA TRP A 64 0.40 -10.71 -11.37
C TRP A 64 -0.96 -10.38 -10.73
N LEU A 65 -1.49 -9.17 -10.92
CA LEU A 65 -2.78 -8.75 -10.36
C LEU A 65 -3.92 -9.63 -10.90
N GLU A 66 -3.94 -9.92 -12.20
CA GLU A 66 -4.92 -10.81 -12.81
C GLU A 66 -4.83 -12.23 -12.27
N THR A 67 -3.60 -12.74 -12.11
CA THR A 67 -3.35 -14.07 -11.52
C THR A 67 -3.86 -14.13 -10.09
N GLN A 68 -3.51 -13.15 -9.25
CA GLN A 68 -3.95 -13.12 -7.85
C GLN A 68 -5.47 -12.99 -7.73
N LYS A 69 -6.10 -12.18 -8.59
CA LYS A 69 -7.55 -12.07 -8.63
C LYS A 69 -8.21 -13.40 -9.04
N ALA A 70 -7.59 -14.15 -9.94
CA ALA A 70 -8.08 -15.46 -10.37
C ALA A 70 -7.87 -16.56 -9.31
N GLU A 71 -6.78 -16.51 -8.55
CA GLU A 71 -6.47 -17.45 -7.46
C GLU A 71 -7.32 -17.19 -6.21
N HIS A 72 -7.70 -15.93 -5.96
CA HIS A 72 -8.42 -15.49 -4.77
C HIS A 72 -9.87 -15.05 -5.05
N LYS A 73 -10.58 -15.77 -5.93
CA LYS A 73 -11.97 -15.46 -6.30
C LYS A 73 -12.96 -15.48 -5.13
N ASP A 74 -12.67 -16.27 -4.10
CA ASP A 74 -13.51 -16.36 -2.89
C ASP A 74 -13.15 -15.30 -1.84
N ASN A 75 -12.09 -14.51 -2.07
CA ASN A 75 -11.70 -13.42 -1.18
C ASN A 75 -12.35 -12.11 -1.62
N GLU A 76 -13.45 -11.73 -0.97
CA GLU A 76 -14.20 -10.51 -1.27
C GLU A 76 -13.35 -9.24 -1.18
N ALA A 77 -12.32 -9.22 -0.32
CA ALA A 77 -11.43 -8.07 -0.17
C ALA A 77 -10.45 -7.89 -1.34
N ILE A 78 -10.24 -8.92 -2.18
CA ILE A 78 -9.51 -8.81 -3.46
C ILE A 78 -10.48 -8.58 -4.62
N MET A 79 -11.66 -9.21 -4.55
CA MET A 79 -12.63 -9.18 -5.65
C MET A 79 -13.44 -7.88 -5.74
N SER A 80 -13.64 -7.20 -4.61
CA SER A 80 -14.47 -6.01 -4.50
C SER A 80 -13.73 -4.87 -3.80
N SER A 81 -13.97 -3.65 -4.27
CA SER A 81 -13.37 -2.44 -3.74
C SER A 81 -13.84 -2.13 -2.32
N VAL A 82 -15.11 -2.35 -1.99
CA VAL A 82 -15.67 -1.98 -0.67
C VAL A 82 -15.06 -2.81 0.47
N PRO A 83 -15.04 -4.17 0.41
CA PRO A 83 -14.37 -4.97 1.44
C PRO A 83 -12.85 -4.77 1.41
N GLY A 84 -12.25 -4.52 0.25
CA GLY A 84 -10.83 -4.18 0.12
C GLY A 84 -10.49 -2.90 0.86
N GLN A 85 -11.26 -1.83 0.65
CA GLN A 85 -11.10 -0.55 1.32
C GLN A 85 -11.18 -0.71 2.84
N ALA A 86 -12.23 -1.37 3.33
CA ALA A 86 -12.42 -1.61 4.76
C ALA A 86 -11.24 -2.41 5.35
N HIS A 87 -10.69 -3.38 4.61
CA HIS A 87 -9.55 -4.15 5.05
C HIS A 87 -8.28 -3.29 5.17
N ILE A 88 -7.96 -2.49 4.15
CA ILE A 88 -6.79 -1.60 4.15
C ILE A 88 -6.93 -0.53 5.25
N GLU A 89 -8.11 0.06 5.42
CA GLU A 89 -8.37 1.08 6.43
C GLU A 89 -8.21 0.51 7.85
N ASN A 90 -8.80 -0.66 8.12
CA ASN A 90 -8.64 -1.33 9.41
C ASN A 90 -7.18 -1.72 9.69
N TYR A 91 -6.44 -2.15 8.66
CA TYR A 91 -5.04 -2.50 8.80
C TYR A 91 -4.18 -1.26 9.12
N ALA A 92 -4.40 -0.16 8.39
CA ALA A 92 -3.75 1.12 8.65
C ALA A 92 -4.05 1.63 10.07
N LEU A 93 -5.32 1.62 10.48
CA LEU A 93 -5.74 2.06 11.81
C LEU A 93 -5.09 1.24 12.93
N LYS A 94 -5.06 -0.10 12.83
CA LYS A 94 -4.40 -0.97 13.82
C LYS A 94 -2.91 -0.65 13.93
N LEU A 95 -2.25 -0.44 12.80
CA LEU A 95 -0.83 -0.11 12.77
C LEU A 95 -0.55 1.26 13.40
N PHE A 96 -1.42 2.24 13.15
CA PHE A 96 -1.36 3.56 13.76
C PHE A 96 -1.57 3.51 15.28
N LEU A 97 -2.62 2.83 15.75
CA LEU A 97 -2.92 2.72 17.18
C LEU A 97 -1.80 2.02 17.94
N TRP A 98 -1.19 1.00 17.34
CA TRP A 98 0.00 0.36 17.90
C TRP A 98 1.16 1.36 18.00
N ALA A 99 1.46 2.10 16.94
CA ALA A 99 2.55 3.07 16.92
C ALA A 99 2.33 4.23 17.92
N ASP A 100 1.11 4.80 17.98
CA ASP A 100 0.71 5.85 18.93
C ASP A 100 0.83 5.36 20.38
N SER A 101 0.46 4.10 20.65
CA SER A 101 0.63 3.50 21.98
C SER A 101 2.10 3.39 22.38
N GLN A 102 2.99 2.99 21.46
CA GLN A 102 4.44 2.95 21.73
C GLN A 102 5.01 4.35 21.96
N ASP A 103 4.62 5.33 21.13
CA ASP A 103 5.06 6.72 21.21
C ASP A 103 4.67 7.36 22.56
N ARG A 104 3.39 7.21 22.97
CA ARG A 104 2.89 7.66 24.28
C ARG A 104 3.54 6.95 25.46
N GLY A 105 3.96 5.69 25.26
CA GLY A 105 4.74 4.92 26.22
C GLY A 105 6.22 5.35 26.31
N GLY A 106 6.66 6.31 25.50
CA GLY A 106 8.06 6.74 25.43
C GLY A 106 8.98 5.73 24.75
N ILE A 107 8.43 4.77 23.99
CA ILE A 107 9.19 3.74 23.29
C ILE A 107 9.46 4.23 21.87
N PHE A 108 10.64 4.79 21.66
CA PHE A 108 11.09 5.26 20.35
C PHE A 108 12.06 4.27 19.74
N ASN A 109 11.62 3.52 18.73
CA ASN A 109 12.48 2.58 18.02
C ASN A 109 12.15 2.55 16.52
N LYS A 110 13.00 1.86 15.74
CA LYS A 110 12.87 1.78 14.28
C LYS A 110 11.54 1.15 13.83
N ASN A 111 10.92 0.29 14.64
CA ASN A 111 9.65 -0.33 14.29
C ASN A 111 8.49 0.66 14.41
N VAL A 112 8.52 1.56 15.40
CA VAL A 112 7.51 2.64 15.55
C VAL A 112 7.56 3.59 14.36
N VAL A 113 8.76 4.04 13.98
CA VAL A 113 8.95 4.90 12.79
C VAL A 113 8.48 4.20 11.51
N LYS A 114 8.83 2.92 11.34
CA LYS A 114 8.34 2.12 10.21
C LYS A 114 6.83 1.97 10.20
N ALA A 115 6.20 1.81 11.36
CA ALA A 115 4.75 1.69 11.46
C ALA A 115 4.03 2.98 11.04
N PHE A 116 4.50 4.15 11.48
CA PHE A 116 3.97 5.43 11.02
C PHE A 116 4.16 5.63 9.52
N TYR A 117 5.34 5.30 8.99
CA TYR A 117 5.62 5.38 7.56
C TYR A 117 4.70 4.46 6.74
N SER A 118 4.62 3.18 7.11
CA SER A 118 3.77 2.20 6.43
C SER A 118 2.30 2.58 6.51
N CYS A 119 1.85 3.15 7.63
CA CYS A 119 0.48 3.60 7.77
C CYS A 119 0.17 4.80 6.85
N GLY A 120 1.07 5.80 6.76
CA GLY A 120 0.90 6.90 5.80
C GLY A 120 0.82 6.40 4.36
N MET A 121 1.68 5.45 4.01
CA MET A 121 1.65 4.78 2.71
C MET A 121 0.34 4.02 2.44
N LEU A 122 -0.24 3.36 3.45
CA LEU A 122 -1.54 2.69 3.31
C LEU A 122 -2.70 3.67 3.13
N TYR A 123 -2.64 4.85 3.75
CA TYR A 123 -3.59 5.93 3.46
C TYR A 123 -3.44 6.47 2.03
N ASP A 124 -2.23 6.51 1.47
CA ASP A 124 -2.06 6.82 0.05
C ASP A 124 -2.74 5.76 -0.83
N VAL A 125 -2.59 4.47 -0.48
CA VAL A 125 -3.26 3.35 -1.15
C VAL A 125 -4.79 3.47 -1.06
N LEU A 126 -5.34 3.98 0.04
CA LEU A 126 -6.80 4.15 0.16
C LEU A 126 -7.40 5.08 -0.92
N ASN A 127 -6.60 5.93 -1.55
CA ASN A 127 -7.06 6.76 -2.68
C ASN A 127 -7.39 5.93 -3.94
N THR A 128 -7.02 4.64 -4.04
CA THR A 128 -7.49 3.77 -5.14
C THR A 128 -8.99 3.53 -5.09
N PHE A 129 -9.60 3.63 -3.90
CA PHE A 129 -11.01 3.34 -3.70
C PHE A 129 -11.92 4.54 -3.95
N GLY A 130 -11.36 5.73 -4.20
CA GLY A 130 -12.09 6.98 -4.39
C GLY A 130 -11.88 7.96 -3.23
N GLU A 131 -12.89 8.77 -2.94
CA GLU A 131 -12.84 9.69 -1.80
C GLU A 131 -12.80 8.90 -0.48
N LEU A 132 -11.85 9.27 0.37
CA LEU A 132 -11.74 8.74 1.73
C LEU A 132 -13.00 9.10 2.52
N SER A 133 -13.45 8.20 3.40
CA SER A 133 -14.48 8.51 4.38
C SER A 133 -14.02 9.67 5.26
N GLU A 134 -14.95 10.43 5.84
CA GLU A 134 -14.59 11.50 6.80
C GLU A 134 -13.73 10.97 7.95
N GLU A 135 -13.98 9.74 8.40
CA GLU A 135 -13.20 9.06 9.43
C GLU A 135 -11.77 8.74 8.96
N ALA A 136 -11.61 8.19 7.75
CA ALA A 136 -10.31 7.94 7.15
C ALA A 136 -9.52 9.26 6.96
N MET A 137 -10.17 10.33 6.50
CA MET A 137 -9.55 11.65 6.35
C MET A 137 -9.10 12.22 7.70
N GLN A 138 -9.93 12.14 8.73
CA GLN A 138 -9.56 12.59 10.08
C GLN A 138 -8.38 11.79 10.63
N ASN A 139 -8.35 10.48 10.42
CA ASN A 139 -7.23 9.64 10.84
C ASN A 139 -5.95 10.01 10.08
N GLN A 140 -6.02 10.20 8.76
CA GLN A 140 -4.89 10.68 7.94
C GLN A 140 -4.37 12.05 8.42
N MET A 141 -5.27 12.98 8.79
CA MET A 141 -4.88 14.27 9.36
C MET A 141 -4.20 14.15 10.73
N LYS A 142 -4.68 13.26 11.60
CA LYS A 142 -4.01 12.98 12.89
C LYS A 142 -2.59 12.44 12.67
N MET A 143 -2.42 11.57 11.67
CA MET A 143 -1.13 11.02 11.31
C MET A 143 -0.14 12.07 10.80
N SER A 144 -0.57 12.95 9.90
CA SER A 144 0.31 14.00 9.36
C SER A 144 0.82 14.94 10.44
N GLN A 145 0.02 15.20 11.48
CA GLN A 145 0.42 15.98 12.65
C GLN A 145 1.44 15.25 13.54
N MET A 146 1.42 13.91 13.60
CA MET A 146 2.38 13.13 14.38
C MET A 146 3.74 13.02 13.67
N ASN A 147 3.76 12.87 12.34
CA ASN A 147 5.01 12.85 11.57
C ASN A 147 5.80 14.17 11.65
N LEU A 148 5.17 15.29 12.03
CA LEU A 148 5.84 16.57 12.25
C LEU A 148 6.52 16.68 13.62
N LYS A 149 6.27 15.73 14.54
CA LYS A 149 6.83 15.72 15.91
C LYS A 149 8.04 14.79 16.08
N ILE A 150 8.36 13.99 15.05
CA ILE A 150 9.52 13.10 14.98
C ILE A 150 10.61 13.81 14.17
#